data_AF-A0A380TUN7-F1
#
_entry.id   AF-A0A380TUN7-F1
#
_cell.length_a   1.000
_cell.length_b   1.000
_cell.length_c   1.000
_cell.angle_alpha   90.00
_cell.angle_beta   90.00
_cell.angle_gamma   90.00
#
_symmetry.space_group_name_H-M   'P 1'
#
loop_
_entity.id
_entity.type
_entity.pdbx_description
1 polymer ?
#
loop_
_entity_poly.entity_id
_entity_poly.type
_entity_poly.pdbx_seq_one_letter_code
_entity_poly.pdbx_strand_id
1 'polypeptide(L)'
;MIVYYLKSNPKNYVIFPTPANIGDYYQVDVDDGVDLSQKTLVIRDDNPVLVDISHDVDLAEKQEIMRKRINKKRDEMNAKGVFVKSLNRWFDSDADAQRRLNGFISVMREKNIDLSVTWTDADNNNVDNFGKTECADVMLAIFELESTNHAVAFRHKDAMLKLDNPYAYDYSDGWSGRTNKENKNEK
;
A
#
# COMPACT_ATOMS: atom_id res chain seq x y z
N MET A 1 -21.49 30.83 -20.02
CA MET A 1 -20.40 31.80 -19.76
C MET A 1 -19.02 31.13 -19.77
N ILE A 2 -17.97 31.83 -20.25
CA ILE A 2 -16.60 31.32 -20.18
C ILE A 2 -15.99 31.62 -18.81
N VAL A 3 -15.42 30.59 -18.17
CA VAL A 3 -14.70 30.68 -16.90
C VAL A 3 -13.26 30.22 -17.11
N TYR A 4 -12.30 31.01 -16.62
CA TYR A 4 -10.87 30.75 -16.72
C TYR A 4 -10.35 30.22 -15.37
N TYR A 5 -10.03 28.93 -15.28
CA TYR A 5 -9.48 28.30 -14.07
C TYR A 5 -7.96 28.23 -14.12
N LEU A 6 -7.27 28.67 -13.07
CA LEU A 6 -5.81 28.71 -13.03
C LEU A 6 -5.23 27.29 -12.98
N LYS A 7 -4.32 26.94 -13.89
CA LYS A 7 -3.70 25.60 -13.97
C LYS A 7 -2.95 25.22 -12.69
N SER A 8 -2.30 26.19 -12.04
CA SER A 8 -1.55 25.97 -10.81
C SER A 8 -2.43 25.83 -9.56
N ASN A 9 -3.68 26.32 -9.61
CA ASN A 9 -4.67 26.15 -8.55
C ASN A 9 -6.09 26.18 -9.13
N PRO A 10 -6.66 25.02 -9.49
CA PRO A 10 -7.98 24.91 -10.12
C PRO A 10 -9.18 25.34 -9.25
N LYS A 11 -8.96 25.82 -8.03
CA LYS A 11 -9.97 26.51 -7.20
C LYS A 11 -10.07 28.00 -7.52
N ASN A 12 -9.01 28.58 -8.09
CA ASN A 12 -8.98 29.99 -8.46
C ASN A 12 -9.47 30.12 -9.89
N TYR A 13 -10.50 30.95 -10.09
CA TYR A 13 -11.02 31.24 -11.41
C TYR A 13 -11.27 32.73 -11.62
N VAL A 14 -11.29 33.12 -12.89
CA VAL A 14 -11.64 34.45 -13.36
C VAL A 14 -12.75 34.32 -14.39
N ILE A 15 -13.80 35.13 -14.27
CA ILE A 15 -14.87 35.21 -15.29
C ILE A 15 -14.66 36.46 -16.15
N PHE A 16 -14.35 37.58 -15.50
CA PHE A 16 -14.05 38.86 -16.13
C PHE A 16 -13.14 39.70 -15.21
N PRO A 17 -12.21 40.51 -15.77
CA PRO A 17 -11.86 40.60 -17.19
C PRO A 17 -11.17 39.33 -17.70
N THR A 18 -11.16 39.14 -19.03
CA THR A 18 -10.40 38.05 -19.65
C THR A 18 -8.92 38.14 -19.23
N PRO A 19 -8.32 37.08 -18.67
CA PRO A 19 -6.92 37.10 -18.26
C PRO A 19 -5.99 37.38 -19.45
N ALA A 20 -4.95 38.20 -19.23
CA ALA A 20 -3.96 38.49 -20.27
C ALA A 20 -3.13 37.25 -20.66
N ASN A 21 -2.87 36.36 -19.71
CA ASN A 21 -2.06 35.15 -19.89
C ASN A 21 -2.93 33.89 -20.00
N ILE A 22 -3.72 33.78 -21.06
CA ILE A 22 -4.67 32.67 -21.26
C ILE A 22 -4.00 31.29 -21.16
N GLY A 23 -2.72 31.17 -21.54
CA GLY A 23 -1.96 29.92 -21.46
C GLY A 23 -1.84 29.31 -20.07
N ASP A 24 -2.00 30.11 -19.01
CA ASP A 24 -1.93 29.67 -17.61
C ASP A 24 -3.29 29.16 -17.08
N TYR A 25 -4.33 29.18 -17.91
CA TYR A 25 -5.70 28.84 -17.52
C TYR A 25 -6.26 27.69 -18.35
N TYR A 26 -7.17 26.92 -17.74
CA TYR A 26 -8.16 26.11 -18.45
C TYR A 26 -9.37 26.99 -18.77
N GLN A 27 -9.82 26.95 -20.03
CA GLN A 27 -11.03 27.62 -20.47
C GLN A 27 -12.18 26.63 -20.46
N VAL A 28 -13.24 26.94 -19.72
CA VAL A 28 -14.39 26.06 -19.56
C VAL A 28 -15.65 26.87 -19.87
N ASP A 29 -16.46 26.37 -20.79
CA ASP A 29 -17.79 26.92 -21.01
C ASP A 29 -18.74 26.32 -19.98
N VAL A 30 -19.41 27.17 -19.22
CA VAL A 30 -20.26 26.80 -18.10
C VAL A 30 -21.63 27.42 -18.28
N ASP A 31 -22.70 26.64 -18.12
CA ASP A 31 -24.06 27.15 -18.24
C ASP A 31 -24.37 28.31 -17.29
N ASP A 32 -25.17 29.26 -17.78
CA ASP A 32 -25.61 30.40 -17.00
C ASP A 32 -26.57 29.92 -15.89
N GLY A 33 -26.15 30.04 -14.63
CA GLY A 33 -26.90 29.57 -13.45
C GLY A 33 -26.16 28.53 -12.59
N VAL A 34 -24.99 28.06 -13.02
CA VAL A 34 -24.13 27.20 -12.18
C VAL A 34 -23.53 28.00 -11.03
N ASP A 35 -23.75 27.54 -9.79
CA ASP A 35 -23.09 28.09 -8.61
C ASP A 35 -21.62 27.64 -8.56
N LEU A 36 -20.74 28.46 -9.14
CA LEU A 36 -19.30 28.22 -9.15
C LEU A 36 -18.68 28.15 -7.74
N SER A 37 -19.34 28.70 -6.71
CA SER A 37 -18.85 28.61 -5.33
C SER A 37 -18.91 27.20 -4.76
N GLN A 38 -19.75 26.33 -5.35
CA GLN A 38 -19.88 24.92 -5.01
C GLN A 38 -19.17 24.01 -6.01
N LYS A 39 -18.47 24.57 -7.01
CA LYS A 39 -17.81 23.80 -8.07
C LYS A 39 -16.30 23.96 -8.04
N THR A 40 -15.57 22.91 -8.40
CA THR A 40 -14.14 22.98 -8.66
C THR A 40 -13.82 22.28 -9.98
N LEU A 41 -12.73 22.70 -10.62
CA LEU A 41 -12.27 22.07 -11.83
C LEU A 41 -11.27 20.95 -11.51
N VAL A 42 -11.52 19.75 -12.03
CA VAL A 42 -10.64 18.58 -11.88
C VAL A 42 -10.23 18.07 -13.25
N ILE A 43 -8.99 17.60 -13.39
CA ILE A 43 -8.48 17.02 -14.64
C ILE A 43 -8.65 15.51 -14.59
N ARG A 44 -9.45 14.95 -15.51
CA ARG A 44 -9.66 13.50 -15.68
C ARG A 44 -9.25 13.12 -17.11
N ASP A 45 -8.25 12.25 -17.25
CA ASP A 45 -7.72 11.82 -18.55
C ASP A 45 -7.40 13.00 -19.50
N ASP A 46 -6.64 13.97 -18.99
CA ASP A 46 -6.28 15.25 -19.65
C ASP A 46 -7.46 16.18 -20.01
N ASN A 47 -8.69 15.85 -19.59
CA ASN A 47 -9.87 16.67 -19.82
C ASN A 47 -10.31 17.43 -18.55
N PRO A 48 -10.55 18.75 -18.63
CA PRO A 48 -11.07 19.52 -17.50
C PRO A 48 -12.56 19.27 -17.31
N VAL A 49 -12.96 18.81 -16.12
CA VAL A 49 -14.34 18.51 -15.73
C VAL A 49 -14.71 19.31 -14.49
N LEU A 50 -15.87 19.97 -14.54
CA LEU A 50 -16.41 20.73 -13.41
C LEU A 50 -17.24 19.81 -12.50
N VAL A 51 -16.88 19.75 -11.22
CA VAL A 51 -17.47 18.84 -10.22
C VAL A 51 -17.90 19.62 -8.98
N ASP A 52 -18.81 19.07 -8.18
CA ASP A 52 -19.16 19.66 -6.89
C ASP A 52 -17.99 19.54 -5.90
N ILE A 53 -17.62 20.65 -5.26
CA ILE A 53 -16.54 20.75 -4.25
C ILE A 53 -16.77 19.73 -3.13
N SER A 54 -18.02 19.49 -2.76
CA SER A 54 -18.38 18.51 -1.73
C SER A 54 -18.13 17.06 -2.15
N HIS A 55 -18.08 16.75 -3.45
CA HIS A 55 -17.97 15.38 -3.94
C HIS A 55 -16.52 14.95 -4.20
N ASP A 56 -15.72 15.77 -4.87
CA ASP A 56 -14.36 15.36 -5.29
C ASP A 56 -13.32 15.50 -4.15
N VAL A 57 -13.48 16.47 -3.25
CA VAL A 57 -12.65 16.56 -2.03
C VAL A 57 -12.93 15.35 -1.12
N ASP A 58 -14.20 14.98 -0.99
CA ASP A 58 -14.64 13.82 -0.23
C ASP A 58 -14.14 12.50 -0.87
N LEU A 59 -14.18 12.38 -2.20
CA LEU A 59 -13.68 11.19 -2.89
C LEU A 59 -12.16 11.00 -2.70
N ALA A 60 -11.36 12.06 -2.87
CA ALA A 60 -9.92 11.98 -2.68
C ALA A 60 -9.55 11.62 -1.22
N GLU A 61 -10.26 12.18 -0.24
CA GLU A 61 -10.08 11.85 1.17
C GLU A 61 -10.44 10.39 1.47
N LYS A 62 -11.57 9.90 0.95
CA LYS A 62 -12.00 8.50 1.06
C LYS A 62 -10.98 7.54 0.46
N GLN A 63 -10.44 7.86 -0.71
CA GLN A 63 -9.40 7.07 -1.37
C GLN A 63 -8.13 7.02 -0.52
N GLU A 64 -7.69 8.15 0.04
CA GLU A 64 -6.49 8.18 0.89
C GLU A 64 -6.68 7.41 2.20
N ILE A 65 -7.85 7.48 2.83
CA ILE A 65 -8.19 6.64 3.99
C ILE A 65 -8.11 5.14 3.62
N MET A 66 -8.66 4.75 2.47
CA MET A 66 -8.58 3.37 2.01
C MET A 66 -7.16 2.93 1.68
N ARG A 67 -6.34 3.78 1.05
CA ARG A 67 -4.90 3.50 0.81
C ARG A 67 -4.16 3.21 2.11
N LYS A 68 -4.42 4.01 3.16
CA LYS A 68 -3.84 3.78 4.50
C LYS A 68 -4.30 2.46 5.11
N ARG A 69 -5.58 2.10 4.97
CA ARG A 69 -6.10 0.80 5.44
C ARG A 69 -5.47 -0.38 4.72
N ILE A 70 -5.31 -0.31 3.39
CA ILE A 70 -4.66 -1.34 2.58
C ILE A 70 -3.17 -1.47 2.96
N ASN A 71 -2.46 -0.35 3.15
CA ASN A 71 -1.08 -0.37 3.64
C ASN A 71 -0.97 -1.01 5.01
N LYS A 72 -1.83 -0.62 5.95
CA LYS A 72 -1.87 -1.21 7.29
C LYS A 72 -2.09 -2.72 7.21
N LYS A 73 -3.01 -3.19 6.36
CA LYS A 73 -3.25 -4.62 6.15
C LYS A 73 -2.02 -5.33 5.60
N ARG A 74 -1.32 -4.76 4.62
CA ARG A 74 -0.05 -5.29 4.11
C ARG A 74 0.95 -5.46 5.25
N ASP A 75 1.15 -4.42 6.05
CA ASP A 75 2.12 -4.42 7.15
C ASP A 75 1.74 -5.46 8.22
N GLU A 76 0.46 -5.57 8.55
CA GLU A 76 -0.07 -6.63 9.43
C GLU A 76 0.17 -8.03 8.86
N MET A 77 0.01 -8.23 7.54
CA MET A 77 0.22 -9.53 6.91
C MET A 77 1.71 -9.90 6.81
N ASN A 78 2.57 -8.93 6.53
CA ASN A 78 4.03 -9.11 6.57
C ASN A 78 4.53 -9.50 7.96
N ALA A 79 3.89 -9.05 9.03
CA ALA A 79 4.29 -9.33 10.41
C ALA A 79 3.71 -10.63 11.00
N LYS A 80 2.85 -11.36 10.28
CA LYS A 80 2.15 -12.54 10.83
C LYS A 80 2.95 -13.85 10.81
N GLY A 81 4.19 -13.81 10.32
CA GLY A 81 5.03 -14.97 10.13
C GLY A 81 4.94 -15.52 8.70
N VAL A 82 5.98 -16.29 8.35
CA VAL A 82 6.14 -16.92 7.05
C VAL A 82 6.41 -18.42 7.20
N PHE A 83 5.84 -19.22 6.30
CA PHE A 83 6.12 -20.65 6.25
C PHE A 83 7.33 -20.94 5.38
N VAL A 84 8.33 -21.61 5.95
CA VAL A 84 9.58 -21.96 5.27
C VAL A 84 9.53 -23.44 4.89
N LYS A 85 9.32 -23.71 3.60
CA LYS A 85 9.08 -25.07 3.10
C LYS A 85 10.23 -26.04 3.36
N SER A 86 11.48 -25.60 3.22
CA SER A 86 12.67 -26.44 3.45
C SER A 86 12.79 -26.89 4.90
N LEU A 87 12.27 -26.10 5.84
CA LEU A 87 12.29 -26.38 7.27
C LEU A 87 10.95 -26.93 7.79
N ASN A 88 9.92 -26.93 6.93
CA ASN A 88 8.54 -27.33 7.25
C ASN A 88 8.00 -26.65 8.52
N ARG A 89 8.27 -25.35 8.68
CA ARG A 89 7.98 -24.59 9.91
C ARG A 89 7.60 -23.14 9.63
N TRP A 90 6.88 -22.54 10.57
CA TRP A 90 6.59 -21.10 10.58
C TRP A 90 7.68 -20.33 11.32
N PHE A 91 8.11 -19.21 10.76
CA PHE A 91 9.07 -18.29 11.36
C PHE A 91 8.46 -16.90 11.49
N ASP A 92 8.86 -16.18 12.52
CA ASP A 92 8.51 -14.77 12.67
C ASP A 92 9.09 -13.97 11.50
N SER A 93 8.31 -13.04 10.97
CA SER A 93 8.67 -12.22 9.80
C SER A 93 8.61 -10.72 10.08
N ASP A 94 8.36 -10.33 11.33
CA ASP A 94 8.36 -8.94 11.75
C ASP A 94 9.76 -8.31 11.71
N ALA A 95 9.82 -6.99 11.93
CA ALA A 95 11.06 -6.23 11.87
C ALA A 95 12.13 -6.70 12.87
N ASP A 96 11.74 -7.22 14.04
CA ASP A 96 12.70 -7.70 15.03
C ASP A 96 13.24 -9.07 14.67
N ALA A 97 12.41 -9.96 14.11
CA ALA A 97 12.85 -11.24 13.55
C ALA A 97 13.86 -11.02 12.41
N GLN A 98 13.55 -10.14 11.46
CA GLN A 98 14.47 -9.78 10.36
C GLN A 98 15.79 -9.21 10.88
N ARG A 99 15.74 -8.35 11.90
CA ARG A 99 16.95 -7.80 12.54
C ARG A 99 17.83 -8.89 13.15
N ARG A 100 17.24 -9.86 13.85
CA ARG A 100 17.97 -10.98 14.46
C ARG A 100 18.61 -11.87 13.41
N LEU A 101 17.87 -12.24 12.36
CA LEU A 101 18.38 -13.04 11.24
C LEU A 101 19.56 -12.33 10.56
N ASN A 102 19.43 -11.03 10.26
CA ASN A 102 20.49 -10.23 9.65
C ASN A 102 21.73 -10.11 10.54
N GLY A 103 21.54 -9.95 11.85
CA GLY A 103 22.63 -9.97 12.82
C GLY A 103 23.36 -11.31 12.86
N PHE A 104 22.61 -12.42 12.86
CA PHE A 104 23.16 -13.77 12.88
C PHE A 104 24.05 -14.05 11.66
N ILE A 105 23.57 -13.74 10.44
CA ILE A 105 24.37 -13.89 9.22
C ILE A 105 25.57 -12.94 9.21
N SER A 106 25.40 -11.70 9.67
CA SER A 106 26.49 -10.71 9.71
C SER A 106 27.64 -11.18 10.60
N VAL A 107 27.35 -11.70 11.78
CA VAL A 107 28.37 -12.24 12.71
C VAL A 107 29.15 -13.39 12.07
N MET A 108 28.46 -14.35 11.45
CA MET A 108 29.13 -15.47 10.76
C MET A 108 30.05 -14.99 9.64
N ARG A 109 29.62 -14.00 8.84
CA ARG A 109 30.41 -13.42 7.75
C ARG A 109 31.62 -12.66 8.26
N GLU A 110 31.43 -11.78 9.24
CA GLU A 110 32.51 -10.93 9.77
C GLU A 110 33.59 -11.73 10.50
N LYS A 111 33.20 -12.81 11.18
CA LYS A 111 34.14 -13.68 11.90
C LYS A 111 34.68 -14.83 11.07
N ASN A 112 34.15 -15.04 9.86
CA ASN A 112 34.45 -16.19 9.00
C ASN A 112 34.31 -17.52 9.76
N ILE A 113 33.20 -17.67 10.49
CA ILE A 113 32.86 -18.87 11.26
C ILE A 113 31.62 -19.53 10.68
N ASP A 114 31.56 -20.85 10.78
CA ASP A 114 30.34 -21.62 10.57
C ASP A 114 29.72 -21.90 11.95
N LEU A 115 28.64 -21.20 12.26
CA LEU A 115 27.96 -21.27 13.55
C LEU A 115 26.55 -21.81 13.33
N SER A 116 26.19 -22.83 14.09
CA SER A 116 24.81 -23.29 14.22
C SER A 116 24.34 -23.13 15.66
N VAL A 117 23.09 -22.73 15.84
CA VAL A 117 22.46 -22.56 17.16
C VAL A 117 21.15 -23.35 17.23
N THR A 118 20.61 -23.52 18.43
CA THR A 118 19.20 -23.83 18.57
C THR A 118 18.41 -22.52 18.41
N TRP A 119 17.55 -22.47 17.39
CA TRP A 119 16.67 -21.34 17.14
C TRP A 119 15.25 -21.64 17.64
N THR A 120 14.44 -20.62 17.89
CA THR A 120 13.02 -20.76 18.26
C THR A 120 12.15 -20.32 17.10
N ASP A 121 11.32 -21.22 16.58
CA ASP A 121 10.37 -20.92 15.50
C ASP A 121 9.15 -20.13 16.02
N ALA A 122 8.26 -19.68 15.12
CA ALA A 122 7.11 -18.83 15.48
C ALA A 122 6.10 -19.55 16.41
N ASP A 123 6.15 -20.88 16.47
CA ASP A 123 5.30 -21.71 17.32
C ASP A 123 5.98 -22.05 18.66
N ASN A 124 7.11 -21.42 18.96
CA ASN A 124 7.94 -21.65 20.14
C ASN A 124 8.58 -23.05 20.20
N ASN A 125 8.79 -23.71 19.06
CA ASN A 125 9.54 -24.95 19.00
C ASN A 125 11.02 -24.70 18.74
N ASN A 126 11.86 -25.60 19.22
CA ASN A 126 13.28 -25.58 18.93
C ASN A 126 13.58 -26.10 17.52
N VAL A 127 14.44 -25.37 16.82
CA VAL A 127 15.05 -25.76 15.54
C VAL A 127 16.53 -25.94 15.81
N ASP A 128 16.96 -27.18 15.97
CA ASP A 128 18.37 -27.52 16.20
C ASP A 128 19.20 -27.36 14.93
N ASN A 129 20.48 -27.05 15.11
CA ASN A 129 21.44 -26.84 14.02
C ASN A 129 21.04 -25.73 13.04
N PHE A 130 20.35 -24.68 13.50
CA PHE A 130 20.02 -23.53 12.68
C PHE A 130 21.28 -22.73 12.35
N GLY A 131 21.73 -22.79 11.10
CA GLY A 131 22.95 -22.16 10.61
C GLY A 131 22.68 -21.21 9.44
N LYS A 132 23.72 -21.02 8.61
CA LYS A 132 23.70 -20.07 7.49
C LYS A 132 22.65 -20.42 6.43
N THR A 133 22.49 -21.70 6.11
CA THR A 133 21.55 -22.17 5.07
C THR A 133 20.11 -21.96 5.51
N GLU A 134 19.77 -22.40 6.71
CA GLU A 134 18.43 -22.26 7.30
C GLU A 134 18.05 -20.79 7.44
N CYS A 135 19.00 -19.95 7.88
CA CYS A 135 18.79 -18.51 7.98
C CYS A 135 18.53 -17.85 6.61
N ALA A 136 19.28 -18.25 5.58
CA ALA A 136 19.07 -17.76 4.22
C ALA A 136 17.70 -18.17 3.66
N ASP A 137 17.26 -19.41 3.91
CA ASP A 137 15.94 -19.90 3.51
C ASP A 137 14.80 -19.10 4.18
N VAL A 138 14.93 -18.80 5.47
CA VAL A 138 13.95 -17.96 6.19
C VAL A 138 13.90 -16.56 5.59
N MET A 139 15.06 -15.92 5.38
CA MET A 139 15.12 -14.58 4.78
C MET A 139 14.52 -14.53 3.37
N LEU A 140 14.80 -15.54 2.55
CA LEU A 140 14.23 -15.64 1.20
C LEU A 140 12.71 -15.74 1.27
N ALA A 141 12.18 -16.58 2.15
CA ALA A 141 10.74 -16.71 2.33
C ALA A 141 10.09 -15.39 2.79
N ILE A 142 10.72 -14.65 3.71
CA ILE A 142 10.26 -13.31 4.13
C ILE A 142 10.23 -12.36 2.93
N PHE A 143 11.28 -12.33 2.11
CA PHE A 143 11.35 -11.46 0.94
C PHE A 143 10.24 -11.78 -0.08
N GLU A 144 9.99 -13.07 -0.35
CA GLU A 144 8.91 -13.50 -1.25
C GLU A 144 7.52 -13.13 -0.70
N LEU A 145 7.30 -13.30 0.61
CA LEU A 145 6.10 -12.88 1.33
C LEU A 145 5.86 -11.37 1.15
N GLU A 146 6.86 -10.55 1.45
CA GLU A 146 6.77 -9.09 1.36
C GLU A 146 6.52 -8.63 -0.08
N SER A 147 7.27 -9.19 -1.04
CA SER A 147 7.09 -8.90 -2.47
C SER A 147 5.65 -9.20 -2.93
N THR A 148 5.12 -10.36 -2.54
CA THR A 148 3.74 -10.75 -2.84
C THR A 148 2.73 -9.77 -2.24
N ASN A 149 2.87 -9.46 -0.96
CA ASN A 149 1.96 -8.55 -0.25
C ASN A 149 2.05 -7.10 -0.79
N HIS A 150 3.22 -6.66 -1.25
CA HIS A 150 3.38 -5.38 -1.95
C HIS A 150 2.62 -5.35 -3.29
N ALA A 151 2.73 -6.40 -4.09
CA ALA A 151 2.00 -6.52 -5.36
C ALA A 151 0.47 -6.56 -5.14
N VAL A 152 0.02 -7.30 -4.12
CA VAL A 152 -1.38 -7.38 -3.71
C VAL A 152 -1.90 -6.01 -3.26
N ALA A 153 -1.16 -5.31 -2.39
CA ALA A 153 -1.51 -3.96 -1.97
C ALA A 153 -1.58 -2.98 -3.13
N PHE A 154 -0.70 -3.08 -4.12
CA PHE A 154 -0.74 -2.26 -5.33
C PHE A 154 -2.02 -2.54 -6.13
N ARG A 155 -2.32 -3.81 -6.42
CA ARG A 155 -3.54 -4.25 -7.12
C ARG A 155 -4.81 -3.73 -6.43
N HIS A 156 -4.88 -3.82 -5.10
CA HIS A 156 -6.04 -3.34 -4.34
C HIS A 156 -6.22 -1.82 -4.41
N LYS A 157 -5.13 -1.06 -4.36
CA LYS A 157 -5.21 0.40 -4.51
C LYS A 157 -5.66 0.79 -5.91
N ASP A 158 -5.11 0.17 -6.94
CA ASP A 158 -5.49 0.42 -8.33
C ASP A 158 -6.98 0.12 -8.58
N ALA A 159 -7.47 -1.01 -8.07
CA ALA A 159 -8.88 -1.37 -8.18
C ALA A 159 -9.79 -0.40 -7.40
N MET A 160 -9.41 0.01 -6.19
CA MET A 160 -10.17 0.93 -5.36
C MET A 160 -10.31 2.32 -5.99
N LEU A 161 -9.28 2.81 -6.69
CA LEU A 161 -9.30 4.13 -7.35
C LEU A 161 -10.33 4.23 -8.49
N LYS A 162 -10.77 3.09 -9.04
CA LYS A 162 -11.74 3.02 -10.14
C LYS A 162 -13.20 3.05 -9.67
N LEU A 163 -13.46 3.17 -8.36
CA LEU A 163 -14.79 3.13 -7.78
C LEU A 163 -15.27 4.51 -7.33
N ASP A 164 -16.56 4.77 -7.55
CA ASP A 164 -17.25 5.97 -7.05
C ASP A 164 -17.36 5.98 -5.51
N ASN A 165 -17.42 4.78 -4.90
CA ASN A 165 -17.40 4.60 -3.45
C ASN A 165 -16.24 3.70 -3.01
N PRO A 166 -15.06 4.27 -2.69
CA PRO A 166 -13.90 3.53 -2.19
C PRO A 166 -14.18 2.65 -0.97
N TYR A 167 -15.10 3.04 -0.08
CA TYR A 167 -15.39 2.28 1.14
C TYR A 167 -16.13 0.97 0.91
N ALA A 168 -16.74 0.80 -0.26
CA ALA A 168 -17.38 -0.46 -0.64
C ALA A 168 -16.37 -1.51 -1.13
N TYR A 169 -15.11 -1.13 -1.36
CA TYR A 169 -14.10 -2.05 -1.85
C TYR A 169 -13.65 -3.06 -0.79
N ASP A 170 -13.80 -4.35 -1.10
CA ASP A 170 -13.24 -5.44 -0.30
C ASP A 170 -11.79 -5.72 -0.72
N TYR A 171 -10.87 -5.57 0.23
CA TYR A 171 -9.44 -5.83 0.07
C TYR A 171 -8.98 -7.02 0.94
N SER A 172 -9.88 -7.93 1.31
CA SER A 172 -9.58 -9.03 2.24
C SER A 172 -8.81 -10.20 1.64
N ASP A 173 -8.74 -10.30 0.30
CA ASP A 173 -8.20 -11.46 -0.42
C ASP A 173 -6.73 -11.31 -0.85
N GLY A 174 -6.13 -12.40 -1.34
CA GLY A 174 -4.83 -12.39 -2.01
C GLY A 174 -3.59 -12.22 -1.13
N TRP A 175 -3.74 -11.92 0.15
CA TRP A 175 -2.62 -11.74 1.07
C TRP A 175 -1.90 -13.04 1.43
N SER A 176 -0.58 -12.98 1.52
CA SER A 176 0.30 -14.02 2.03
C SER A 176 0.64 -13.77 3.51
N GLY A 177 0.99 -14.84 4.23
CA GLY A 177 1.32 -14.82 5.66
C GLY A 177 0.32 -15.64 6.47
N ARG A 178 0.65 -15.90 7.74
CA ARG A 178 -0.17 -16.78 8.58
C ARG A 178 -1.59 -16.26 8.73
N THR A 179 -2.57 -17.14 8.54
CA THR A 179 -3.98 -16.80 8.76
C THR A 179 -4.58 -17.60 9.91
N ASN A 180 -5.59 -17.04 10.58
CA ASN A 180 -6.30 -17.73 11.67
C ASN A 180 -6.94 -19.06 11.23
N LYS A 181 -7.06 -19.32 9.92
CA LYS A 181 -7.61 -20.58 9.38
C LYS A 181 -6.60 -21.73 9.43
N GLU A 182 -5.30 -21.46 9.43
CA GLU A 182 -4.25 -22.48 9.41
C GLU A 182 -4.02 -23.11 10.79
N ASN A 183 -4.44 -22.45 11.87
CA ASN A 183 -4.37 -22.98 13.24
C ASN A 183 -5.48 -24.00 13.60
N LYS A 184 -6.25 -24.51 12.61
CA LYS A 184 -7.38 -25.44 12.86
C LYS A 184 -7.14 -26.89 12.41
N ASN A 185 -5.98 -27.22 11.86
CA ASN A 185 -5.67 -28.58 11.39
C ASN A 185 -4.66 -29.34 12.26
N GLU A 186 -4.60 -29.03 13.56
CA GLU A 186 -3.94 -29.89 14.55
C GLU A 186 -4.88 -30.13 15.74
N LYS A 187 -5.71 -31.17 15.60
CA LYS A 187 -6.30 -31.92 16.71
C LYS A 187 -6.28 -33.40 16.36
#